data_AF-A0A9D9J0I0-F1
#
_entry.id   AF-A0A9D9J0I0-F1
#
_cell.length_a   1.000
_cell.length_b   1.000
_cell.length_c   1.000
_cell.angle_alpha   90.00
_cell.angle_beta   90.00
_cell.angle_gamma   90.00
#
_symmetry.space_group_name_H-M   'P 1'
#
loop_
_entity.id
_entity.type
_entity.pdbx_description
1 polymer ?
#
loop_
_entity_poly.entity_id
_entity_poly.type
_entity_poly.pdbx_seq_one_letter_code
_entity_poly.pdbx_strand_id
1 'polypeptide(L)'
;MGDTTLLFSFAGTSESEEIKVGKVKGLSEISEDWLSLRLDGEILHMDIYKNEDTEERSAVIDLLYDDGAKSCMKISQVGYAEVEIDFTGQPFKDDAGRISLIVESVTLIGGASDMMMKIYTEQNVLSNEGNIPYDKYIGDVLAGGEDVYDYEDYLAAKEADEDFVISSGIPADMFVMLFVVAVDEFGNPGKFIPITINA
;
A
#
# COMPACT_ATOMS: atom_id res chain seq x y z
N MET A 1 -26.48 5.94 -27.48
CA MET A 1 -25.95 6.13 -26.12
C MET A 1 -24.75 5.21 -26.03
N GLY A 2 -23.57 5.75 -25.73
CA GLY A 2 -22.33 4.98 -25.74
C GLY A 2 -22.22 4.10 -24.51
N ASP A 3 -21.73 2.88 -24.70
CA ASP A 3 -21.39 1.99 -23.59
C ASP A 3 -20.33 2.69 -22.72
N THR A 4 -20.67 2.93 -21.46
CA THR A 4 -19.76 3.58 -20.50
C THR A 4 -19.06 2.48 -19.72
N THR A 5 -17.72 2.53 -19.70
CA THR A 5 -16.90 1.65 -18.88
C THR A 5 -16.42 2.40 -17.64
N LEU A 6 -16.74 1.88 -16.47
CA LEU A 6 -16.22 2.35 -15.18
C LEU A 6 -15.02 1.49 -14.80
N LEU A 7 -13.92 2.11 -14.40
CA LEU A 7 -12.69 1.43 -14.01
C LEU A 7 -12.42 1.68 -12.54
N PHE A 8 -12.26 0.61 -11.76
CA PHE A 8 -11.88 0.64 -10.36
C PHE A 8 -10.63 -0.23 -10.17
N SER A 9 -9.66 0.29 -9.44
CA SER A 9 -8.42 -0.41 -9.11
C SER A 9 -8.23 -0.34 -7.60
N PHE A 10 -7.97 -1.50 -6.99
CA PHE A 10 -7.82 -1.67 -5.56
C PHE A 10 -6.45 -2.24 -5.22
N ALA A 11 -5.93 -1.91 -4.04
CA ALA A 11 -4.74 -2.55 -3.51
C ALA A 11 -5.02 -4.04 -3.25
N GLY A 12 -3.97 -4.84 -3.11
CA GLY A 12 -4.07 -6.27 -2.76
C GLY A 12 -4.65 -6.54 -1.35
N THR A 13 -5.17 -5.52 -0.66
CA THR A 13 -5.74 -5.60 0.69
C THR A 13 -7.26 -5.76 0.67
N SER A 14 -7.89 -5.97 1.83
CA SER A 14 -9.36 -5.97 1.92
C SER A 14 -9.88 -4.54 1.99
N GLU A 15 -10.85 -4.22 1.13
CA GLU A 15 -11.43 -2.88 1.04
C GLU A 15 -12.96 -2.96 0.85
N SER A 16 -13.67 -1.94 1.32
CA SER A 16 -15.10 -1.78 1.09
C SER A 16 -15.37 -0.41 0.49
N GLU A 17 -16.13 -0.35 -0.60
CA GLU A 17 -16.41 0.87 -1.35
C GLU A 17 -17.90 1.00 -1.67
N GLU A 18 -18.42 2.23 -1.67
CA GLU A 18 -19.81 2.54 -1.98
C GLU A 18 -19.91 3.52 -3.15
N ILE A 19 -20.53 3.10 -4.24
CA ILE A 19 -20.65 3.92 -5.45
C ILE A 19 -22.12 4.17 -5.76
N LYS A 20 -22.44 5.44 -6.05
CA LYS A 20 -23.75 5.78 -6.61
C LYS A 20 -23.81 5.39 -8.08
N VAL A 21 -24.56 4.34 -8.38
CA VAL A 21 -24.71 3.79 -9.74
C VAL A 21 -26.07 4.12 -10.36
N GLY A 22 -26.96 4.82 -9.67
CA GLY A 22 -28.30 5.14 -10.19
C GLY A 22 -29.23 3.92 -10.19
N LYS A 23 -30.37 4.01 -10.89
CA LYS A 23 -31.40 2.96 -10.88
C LYS A 23 -31.02 1.77 -11.76
N VAL A 24 -30.38 0.80 -11.13
CA VAL A 24 -29.97 -0.46 -11.74
C VAL A 24 -31.06 -1.51 -11.50
N LYS A 25 -31.52 -2.14 -12.59
CA LYS A 25 -32.52 -3.22 -12.58
C LYS A 25 -31.93 -4.56 -12.13
N GLY A 26 -30.65 -4.76 -12.38
CA GLY A 26 -29.93 -5.95 -11.97
C GLY A 26 -28.45 -5.91 -12.32
N LEU A 27 -27.68 -6.75 -11.62
CA LEU A 27 -26.26 -7.04 -11.87
C LEU A 27 -26.12 -8.36 -12.63
N SER A 28 -25.09 -8.49 -13.45
CA SER A 28 -24.63 -9.81 -13.89
C SER A 28 -24.21 -10.66 -12.68
N GLU A 29 -24.37 -11.98 -12.79
CA GLU A 29 -23.82 -12.92 -11.82
C GLU A 29 -22.29 -12.80 -11.79
N ILE A 30 -21.72 -12.80 -10.60
CA ILE A 30 -20.28 -12.65 -10.37
C ILE A 30 -19.76 -14.03 -9.98
N SER A 31 -18.78 -14.53 -10.75
CA SER A 31 -18.12 -15.81 -10.50
C SER A 31 -16.94 -15.73 -9.53
N GLU A 32 -16.63 -14.53 -9.07
CA GLU A 32 -15.43 -14.23 -8.29
C GLU A 32 -15.72 -14.35 -6.79
N ASP A 33 -15.01 -15.23 -6.10
CA ASP A 33 -15.10 -15.44 -4.66
C ASP A 33 -14.49 -14.28 -3.84
N TRP A 34 -13.59 -13.53 -4.46
CA TRP A 34 -12.90 -12.39 -3.86
C TRP A 34 -13.66 -11.06 -3.94
N LEU A 35 -14.81 -11.02 -4.61
CA LEU A 35 -15.61 -9.82 -4.78
C LEU A 35 -17.06 -10.09 -4.40
N SER A 36 -17.57 -9.35 -3.41
CA SER A 36 -18.99 -9.36 -3.05
C SER A 36 -19.64 -8.04 -3.45
N LEU A 37 -20.75 -8.11 -4.19
CA LEU A 37 -21.54 -6.95 -4.55
C LEU A 37 -22.95 -7.02 -3.98
N ARG A 38 -23.43 -5.88 -3.48
CA ARG A 38 -24.81 -5.71 -3.03
C ARG A 38 -25.37 -4.38 -3.49
N LEU A 39 -26.53 -4.39 -4.14
CA LEU A 39 -27.28 -3.18 -4.44
C LEU A 39 -28.23 -2.83 -3.30
N ASP A 40 -28.18 -1.58 -2.84
CA ASP A 40 -29.18 -0.96 -1.97
C ASP A 40 -29.72 0.32 -2.64
N GLY A 41 -30.85 0.17 -3.35
CA GLY A 41 -31.44 1.26 -4.13
C GLY A 41 -30.54 1.71 -5.28
N GLU A 42 -29.97 2.92 -5.17
CA GLU A 42 -29.06 3.51 -6.16
C GLU A 42 -27.57 3.37 -5.79
N ILE A 43 -27.29 2.69 -4.66
CA ILE A 43 -25.94 2.50 -4.12
C ILE A 43 -25.51 1.06 -4.38
N LEU A 44 -24.33 0.91 -4.97
CA LEU A 44 -23.62 -0.35 -5.07
C LEU A 44 -22.59 -0.41 -3.94
N HIS A 45 -22.78 -1.36 -3.03
CA HIS A 45 -21.77 -1.73 -2.03
C HIS A 45 -20.88 -2.81 -2.63
N MET A 46 -19.57 -2.62 -2.52
CA MET A 46 -18.56 -3.55 -2.99
C MET A 46 -17.68 -3.91 -1.81
N ASP A 47 -17.58 -5.20 -1.50
CA ASP A 47 -16.59 -5.74 -0.57
C ASP A 47 -15.56 -6.51 -1.40
N ILE A 48 -14.32 -6.02 -1.39
CA ILE A 48 -13.17 -6.61 -2.06
C ILE A 48 -12.35 -7.33 -1.00
N TYR A 49 -12.25 -8.65 -1.10
CA TYR A 49 -11.41 -9.43 -0.19
C TYR A 49 -9.94 -9.32 -0.58
N LYS A 50 -9.05 -9.45 0.42
CA LYS A 50 -7.61 -9.46 0.23
C LYS A 50 -7.19 -10.40 -0.91
N ASN A 51 -6.31 -9.91 -1.78
CA ASN A 51 -5.61 -10.78 -2.72
C ASN A 51 -4.44 -11.39 -1.97
N GLU A 52 -4.49 -12.70 -1.75
CA GLU A 52 -3.39 -13.45 -1.11
C GLU A 52 -2.38 -13.95 -2.16
N ASP A 53 -2.73 -13.87 -3.44
CA ASP A 53 -1.87 -14.26 -4.55
C ASP A 53 -1.02 -13.09 -5.01
N THR A 54 0.13 -13.40 -5.59
CA THR A 54 1.08 -12.40 -6.11
C THR A 54 0.66 -11.80 -7.44
N GLU A 55 -0.33 -12.39 -8.12
CA GLU A 55 -0.78 -11.97 -9.46
C GLU A 55 -1.98 -11.01 -9.36
N GLU A 56 -2.07 -10.07 -10.32
CA GLU A 56 -3.28 -9.25 -10.49
C GLU A 56 -4.48 -10.12 -10.85
N ARG A 57 -5.64 -9.78 -10.29
CA ARG A 57 -6.93 -10.36 -10.68
C ARG A 57 -7.92 -9.27 -11.08
N SER A 58 -8.88 -9.62 -11.93
CA SER A 58 -9.89 -8.67 -12.38
C SER A 58 -11.25 -9.32 -12.61
N ALA A 59 -12.30 -8.54 -12.39
CA ALA A 59 -13.68 -8.89 -12.60
C ALA A 59 -14.35 -7.87 -13.54
N VAL A 60 -15.31 -8.35 -14.32
CA VAL A 60 -16.15 -7.50 -15.17
C VAL A 60 -17.62 -7.71 -14.79
N ILE A 61 -18.31 -6.62 -14.49
CA ILE A 61 -19.72 -6.62 -14.08
C ILE A 61 -20.52 -5.78 -15.06
N ASP A 62 -21.61 -6.35 -15.57
CA ASP A 62 -22.57 -5.62 -16.38
C ASP A 62 -23.67 -5.03 -15.48
N LEU A 63 -23.84 -3.71 -15.59
CA LEU A 63 -24.93 -2.96 -14.97
C LEU A 63 -26.05 -2.78 -16.00
N LEU A 64 -27.24 -3.30 -15.71
CA LEU A 64 -28.44 -3.07 -16.51
C LEU A 64 -29.35 -2.04 -15.83
N TYR A 65 -29.55 -0.90 -16.47
CA TYR A 65 -30.37 0.19 -15.94
C TYR A 65 -31.85 0.03 -16.30
N ASP A 66 -32.73 0.69 -15.54
CA ASP A 66 -34.19 0.65 -15.76
C ASP A 66 -34.62 1.18 -17.13
N ASP A 67 -33.86 2.11 -17.71
CA ASP A 67 -34.08 2.67 -19.04
C ASP A 67 -33.56 1.77 -20.18
N GLY A 68 -32.99 0.61 -19.83
CA GLY A 68 -32.39 -0.35 -20.76
C GLY A 68 -30.96 0.00 -21.17
N ALA A 69 -30.38 1.09 -20.64
CA ALA A 69 -28.96 1.36 -20.80
C ALA A 69 -28.12 0.27 -20.14
N LYS A 70 -26.92 0.08 -20.67
CA LYS A 70 -25.93 -0.84 -20.12
C LYS A 70 -24.67 -0.08 -19.80
N SER A 71 -24.02 -0.45 -18.71
CA SER A 71 -22.66 -0.03 -18.42
C SER A 71 -21.85 -1.23 -17.98
N CYS A 72 -20.57 -1.17 -18.23
CA CYS A 72 -19.63 -2.21 -17.86
C CYS A 72 -18.75 -1.65 -16.75
N MET A 73 -18.63 -2.35 -15.63
CA MET A 73 -17.70 -2.04 -14.57
C MET A 73 -16.57 -3.05 -14.62
N LYS A 74 -15.33 -2.57 -14.77
CA LYS A 74 -14.15 -3.41 -14.62
C LYS A 74 -13.51 -3.08 -13.28
N ILE A 75 -13.30 -4.11 -12.48
CA ILE A 75 -12.61 -4.04 -11.19
C ILE A 75 -11.31 -4.81 -11.34
N SER A 76 -10.18 -4.18 -11.08
CA SER A 76 -8.88 -4.84 -10.92
C SER A 76 -8.41 -4.74 -9.49
N GLN A 77 -7.72 -5.78 -9.03
CA GLN A 77 -7.05 -5.80 -7.75
C GLN A 77 -5.63 -6.30 -7.95
N VAL A 78 -4.66 -5.50 -7.53
CA VAL A 78 -3.24 -5.87 -7.64
C VAL A 78 -2.93 -7.10 -6.78
N GLY A 79 -1.86 -7.80 -7.12
CA GLY A 79 -1.33 -8.90 -6.33
C GLY A 79 -0.96 -8.47 -4.90
N TYR A 80 -0.99 -9.42 -3.98
CA TYR A 80 -0.33 -9.31 -2.70
C TYR A 80 1.14 -8.96 -2.89
N ALA A 81 1.62 -8.00 -2.11
CA ALA A 81 3.03 -7.74 -1.97
C ALA A 81 3.44 -7.51 -0.52
N GLU A 82 4.48 -8.22 -0.15
CA GLU A 82 5.27 -8.07 1.06
C GLU A 82 6.67 -7.59 0.68
N VAL A 83 7.28 -6.87 1.62
CA VAL A 83 8.71 -6.56 1.56
C VAL A 83 9.30 -7.22 2.79
N GLU A 84 10.38 -7.97 2.64
CA GLU A 84 11.23 -8.36 3.76
C GLU A 84 12.52 -7.55 3.68
N ILE A 85 12.96 -7.04 4.83
CA ILE A 85 14.21 -6.28 4.92
C ILE A 85 15.05 -6.85 6.05
N ASP A 86 16.25 -7.24 5.68
CA ASP A 86 17.28 -7.65 6.60
C ASP A 86 18.25 -6.50 6.85
N PHE A 87 18.63 -6.32 8.10
CA PHE A 87 19.63 -5.34 8.52
C PHE A 87 20.85 -6.07 9.04
N THR A 88 22.03 -5.50 8.76
CA THR A 88 23.27 -6.00 9.34
C THR A 88 23.72 -5.12 10.49
N GLY A 89 24.29 -5.76 11.51
CA GLY A 89 24.86 -5.08 12.67
C GLY A 89 23.82 -4.57 13.67
N GLN A 90 24.22 -3.56 14.44
CA GLN A 90 23.35 -2.83 15.36
C GLN A 90 23.15 -1.42 14.81
N PRO A 91 22.01 -0.78 15.10
CA PRO A 91 21.84 0.64 14.82
C PRO A 91 22.98 1.48 15.39
N PHE A 92 23.38 2.51 14.68
CA PHE A 92 24.48 3.41 15.06
C PHE A 92 24.09 4.87 14.87
N LYS A 93 24.84 5.78 15.51
CA LYS A 93 24.69 7.23 15.26
C LYS A 93 25.63 7.67 14.15
N ASP A 94 25.08 8.33 13.13
CA ASP A 94 25.89 8.95 12.08
C ASP A 94 26.53 10.28 12.55
N ASP A 95 27.31 10.90 11.67
CA ASP A 95 28.02 12.17 11.96
C ASP A 95 27.05 13.34 12.24
N ALA A 96 25.80 13.24 11.82
CA ALA A 96 24.74 14.22 12.10
C ALA A 96 23.97 13.90 13.40
N GLY A 97 24.28 12.80 14.09
CA GLY A 97 23.59 12.34 15.29
C GLY A 97 22.25 11.66 15.02
N ARG A 98 21.99 11.26 13.78
CA ARG A 98 20.81 10.48 13.36
C ARG A 98 21.05 9.01 13.65
N ILE A 99 19.97 8.27 13.92
CA ILE A 99 20.07 6.81 14.07
C ILE A 99 20.01 6.20 12.68
N SER A 100 21.01 5.39 12.36
CA SER A 100 21.21 4.79 11.05
C SER A 100 21.33 3.28 11.14
N LEU A 101 20.89 2.60 10.08
CA LEU A 101 20.99 1.15 9.91
C LEU A 101 21.52 0.83 8.51
N ILE A 102 22.34 -0.22 8.42
CA ILE A 102 22.79 -0.77 7.15
C ILE A 102 21.79 -1.83 6.70
N VAL A 103 21.27 -1.64 5.49
CA VAL A 103 20.36 -2.59 4.84
C VAL A 103 21.19 -3.70 4.21
N GLU A 104 21.05 -4.91 4.75
CA GLU A 104 21.72 -6.10 4.24
C GLU A 104 21.03 -6.60 2.98
N SER A 105 19.71 -6.78 3.07
CA SER A 105 18.90 -7.38 2.02
C SER A 105 17.53 -6.71 1.98
N VAL A 106 16.98 -6.60 0.78
CA VAL A 106 15.57 -6.25 0.54
C VAL A 106 15.02 -7.31 -0.39
N THR A 107 13.97 -7.99 0.04
CA THR A 107 13.26 -9.00 -0.75
C THR A 107 11.84 -8.53 -0.97
N LEU A 108 11.46 -8.34 -2.24
CA LEU A 108 10.08 -8.10 -2.63
C LEU A 108 9.40 -9.45 -2.84
N ILE A 109 8.36 -9.73 -2.05
CA ILE A 109 7.57 -10.97 -2.09
C ILE A 109 6.20 -10.62 -2.65
N GLY A 110 5.97 -10.83 -3.93
CA GLY A 110 4.74 -10.37 -4.57
C GLY A 110 4.98 -9.93 -6.00
N GLY A 111 4.03 -10.18 -6.88
CA GLY A 111 4.17 -10.07 -8.33
C GLY A 111 3.82 -8.68 -8.85
N ALA A 112 4.23 -7.65 -8.12
CA ALA A 112 4.18 -6.30 -8.66
C ALA A 112 5.52 -6.04 -9.36
N SER A 113 5.51 -6.22 -10.68
CA SER A 113 6.62 -5.84 -11.56
C SER A 113 6.99 -4.37 -11.46
N ASP A 114 6.10 -3.53 -10.91
CA ASP A 114 6.19 -2.07 -10.93
C ASP A 114 5.99 -1.44 -9.52
N MET A 115 6.26 -2.19 -8.45
CA MET A 115 6.24 -1.61 -7.08
C MET A 115 7.51 -0.80 -6.81
N MET A 116 7.31 0.45 -6.38
CA MET A 116 8.37 1.28 -5.81
C MET A 116 8.45 0.99 -4.31
N MET A 117 9.59 0.54 -3.80
CA MET A 117 9.81 0.53 -2.35
C MET A 117 10.15 1.94 -1.88
N LYS A 118 9.48 2.39 -0.83
CA LYS A 118 9.80 3.63 -0.12
C LYS A 118 9.99 3.35 1.36
N ILE A 119 11.17 3.69 1.87
CA ILE A 119 11.45 3.63 3.30
C ILE A 119 11.19 5.01 3.88
N TYR A 120 10.30 5.07 4.86
CA TYR A 120 9.99 6.26 5.64
C TYR A 120 10.58 6.13 7.04
N THR A 121 11.15 7.21 7.55
CA THR A 121 11.73 7.20 8.89
C THR A 121 11.00 8.24 9.72
N GLU A 122 10.32 7.83 10.80
CA GLU A 122 9.59 8.77 11.66
C GLU A 122 10.02 8.63 13.12
N GLN A 123 10.13 9.77 13.82
CA GLN A 123 10.36 9.80 15.26
C GLN A 123 9.07 10.06 16.02
N ASN A 124 8.32 9.01 16.35
CA ASN A 124 7.35 9.16 17.44
C ASN A 124 8.02 8.93 18.79
N VAL A 125 8.42 10.05 19.40
CA VAL A 125 8.47 10.19 20.85
C VAL A 125 7.18 9.54 21.37
N LEU A 126 7.29 8.52 22.22
CA LEU A 126 6.17 7.95 22.95
C LEU A 126 5.48 9.07 23.75
N SER A 127 4.62 9.86 23.10
CA SER A 127 3.69 10.71 23.81
C SER A 127 2.67 9.75 24.40
N ASN A 128 2.47 9.85 25.71
CA ASN A 128 1.59 9.00 26.52
C ASN A 128 0.09 9.12 26.14
N GLU A 129 -0.24 9.59 24.94
CA GLU A 129 -1.61 9.87 24.52
C GLU A 129 -2.03 8.91 23.40
N GLY A 130 -2.59 7.78 23.84
CA GLY A 130 -3.69 7.07 23.18
C GLY A 130 -3.48 6.59 21.74
N ASN A 131 -3.47 5.26 21.56
CA ASN A 131 -3.73 4.52 20.31
C ASN A 131 -4.24 5.40 19.15
N ILE A 132 -3.34 5.98 18.37
CA ILE A 132 -3.70 6.55 17.08
C ILE A 132 -4.10 5.37 16.19
N PRO A 133 -5.29 5.37 15.57
CA PRO A 133 -5.67 4.33 14.63
C PRO A 133 -4.63 4.24 13.52
N TYR A 134 -4.13 3.03 13.29
CA TYR A 134 -3.06 2.71 12.35
C TYR A 134 -3.26 3.34 10.95
N ASP A 135 -4.50 3.32 10.44
CA ASP A 135 -4.83 3.84 9.11
C ASP A 135 -4.75 5.37 9.00
N LYS A 136 -5.01 6.09 10.10
CA LYS A 136 -4.87 7.55 10.16
C LYS A 136 -3.41 7.96 10.22
N TYR A 137 -2.61 7.19 10.95
CA TYR A 137 -1.17 7.38 11.11
C TYR A 137 -0.43 7.24 9.77
N ILE A 138 -0.80 6.23 8.98
CA ILE A 138 -0.26 5.99 7.63
C ILE A 138 -0.50 7.17 6.68
N GLY A 139 -1.73 7.70 6.67
CA GLY A 139 -2.09 8.85 5.82
C GLY A 139 -1.26 10.09 6.15
N ASP A 140 -0.92 10.31 7.42
CA ASP A 140 -0.09 11.42 7.87
C ASP A 140 1.40 11.21 7.54
N VAL A 141 1.92 9.97 7.63
CA VAL A 141 3.30 9.61 7.20
C VAL A 141 3.51 9.86 5.70
N LEU A 142 2.57 9.42 4.87
CA LEU A 142 2.64 9.61 3.42
C LEU A 142 2.49 11.09 2.99
N ALA A 143 1.88 11.93 3.83
CA ALA A 143 1.68 13.36 3.59
C ALA A 143 2.78 14.25 4.19
N GLY A 144 3.55 13.75 5.16
CA GLY A 144 4.43 14.54 6.03
C GLY A 144 5.80 14.91 5.47
N GLY A 145 6.31 14.15 4.51
CA GLY A 145 7.63 14.38 3.91
C GLY A 145 8.77 14.16 4.91
N GLU A 146 9.28 12.93 4.97
CA GLU A 146 10.55 12.59 5.64
C GLU A 146 11.35 11.63 4.75
N ASP A 147 12.68 11.60 4.94
CA ASP A 147 13.70 11.00 4.08
C ASP A 147 13.22 9.70 3.41
N VAL A 148 12.92 9.81 2.11
CA VAL A 148 12.46 8.71 1.27
C VAL A 148 13.67 8.06 0.61
N TYR A 149 13.78 6.75 0.79
CA TYR A 149 14.78 5.94 0.12
C TYR A 149 14.11 5.02 -0.90
N ASP A 150 14.53 5.12 -2.16
CA ASP A 150 13.95 4.34 -3.26
C ASP A 150 14.66 2.98 -3.43
N TYR A 151 13.92 1.96 -3.89
CA TYR A 151 14.49 0.65 -4.18
C TYR A 151 15.65 0.70 -5.19
N GLU A 152 15.53 1.57 -6.20
CA GLU A 152 16.55 1.75 -7.22
C GLU A 152 17.87 2.27 -6.63
N ASP A 153 17.81 3.12 -5.59
CA ASP A 153 19.01 3.58 -4.89
C ASP A 153 19.67 2.42 -4.12
N TYR A 154 18.86 1.54 -3.52
CA TYR A 154 19.36 0.33 -2.88
C TYR A 154 20.03 -0.61 -3.91
N LEU A 155 19.40 -0.83 -5.06
CA LEU A 155 19.97 -1.66 -6.13
C LEU A 155 21.29 -1.06 -6.64
N ALA A 156 21.33 0.25 -6.88
CA ALA A 156 22.52 0.94 -7.33
C ALA A 156 23.67 0.83 -6.31
N ALA A 157 23.37 0.96 -5.01
CA ALA A 157 24.37 0.77 -3.95
C ALA A 157 24.92 -0.67 -3.94
N LYS A 158 24.05 -1.69 -4.09
CA LYS A 158 24.48 -3.10 -4.16
C LYS A 158 25.30 -3.40 -5.41
N GLU A 159 24.94 -2.84 -6.56
CA GLU A 159 25.73 -2.98 -7.79
C GLU A 159 27.11 -2.33 -7.68
N ALA A 160 27.22 -1.26 -6.89
CA ALA A 160 28.47 -0.57 -6.60
C ALA A 160 29.31 -1.24 -5.48
N ASP A 161 28.81 -2.30 -4.83
CA ASP A 161 29.41 -2.91 -3.63
C ASP A 161 29.54 -1.91 -2.46
N GLU A 162 28.57 -1.01 -2.33
CA GLU A 162 28.47 0.02 -1.29
C GLU A 162 27.39 -0.34 -0.25
N ASP A 163 27.59 0.12 0.98
CA ASP A 163 26.59 -0.02 2.05
C ASP A 163 25.40 0.91 1.77
N PHE A 164 24.19 0.34 1.74
CA PHE A 164 22.96 1.12 1.70
C PHE A 164 22.51 1.46 3.13
N VAL A 165 22.56 2.74 3.48
CA VAL A 165 22.29 3.21 4.84
C VAL A 165 20.99 4.02 4.86
N ILE A 166 20.04 3.56 5.66
CA ILE A 166 18.85 4.34 6.01
C ILE A 166 19.08 5.05 7.33
N SER A 167 18.67 6.31 7.42
CA SER A 167 18.87 7.16 8.60
C SER A 167 17.58 7.85 8.98
N SER A 168 17.38 8.07 10.28
CA SER A 168 16.27 8.89 10.77
C SER A 168 16.35 10.31 10.24
N GLY A 169 15.25 10.90 9.78
CA GLY A 169 15.24 12.26 9.21
C GLY A 169 15.74 13.38 10.13
N ILE A 170 15.74 13.15 11.45
CA ILE A 170 16.27 14.08 12.46
C ILE A 170 17.23 13.36 13.43
N PRO A 171 18.13 14.09 14.12
CA PRO A 171 18.95 13.52 15.19
C PRO A 171 18.09 12.90 16.29
N ALA A 172 18.50 11.76 16.86
CA ALA A 172 17.73 11.06 17.90
C ALA A 172 18.60 10.63 19.09
N ASP A 173 18.00 10.68 20.28
CA ASP A 173 18.66 10.32 21.53
C ASP A 173 18.08 9.08 22.24
N MET A 174 16.89 8.58 21.85
CA MET A 174 16.23 7.49 22.60
C MET A 174 15.51 6.45 21.72
N PHE A 175 14.51 6.83 20.92
CA PHE A 175 13.69 5.88 20.16
C PHE A 175 13.40 6.38 18.75
N VAL A 176 13.58 5.50 17.77
CA VAL A 176 13.20 5.74 16.37
C VAL A 176 12.37 4.55 15.90
N MET A 177 11.25 4.83 15.22
CA MET A 177 10.46 3.83 14.53
C MET A 177 10.65 4.02 13.03
N LEU A 178 11.25 3.04 12.37
CA LEU A 178 11.37 3.06 10.91
C LEU A 178 10.17 2.34 10.31
N PHE A 179 9.57 2.93 9.28
CA PHE A 179 8.46 2.38 8.53
C PHE A 179 8.92 2.08 7.12
N VAL A 180 8.92 0.81 6.73
CA VAL A 180 9.16 0.48 5.32
C VAL A 180 7.84 0.14 4.66
N VAL A 181 7.62 0.73 3.48
CA VAL A 181 6.39 0.61 2.70
C VAL A 181 6.75 0.22 1.27
N ALA A 182 6.26 -0.92 0.79
CA ALA A 182 6.11 -1.10 -0.66
C ALA A 182 4.93 -0.26 -1.11
N VAL A 183 5.13 0.62 -2.08
CA VAL A 183 4.02 1.29 -2.76
C VAL A 183 3.94 0.78 -4.19
N ASP A 184 2.73 0.59 -4.71
CA ASP A 184 2.56 0.32 -6.14
C ASP A 184 2.93 1.53 -7.01
N GLU A 185 2.89 1.37 -8.33
CA GLU A 185 3.18 2.44 -9.29
C GLU A 185 2.26 3.67 -9.13
N PHE A 186 1.11 3.52 -8.48
CA PHE A 186 0.13 4.57 -8.19
C PHE A 186 0.33 5.21 -6.82
N GLY A 187 1.30 4.73 -6.03
CA GLY A 187 1.58 5.20 -4.67
C GLY A 187 0.66 4.60 -3.61
N ASN A 188 -0.12 3.57 -3.93
CA ASN A 188 -0.94 2.88 -2.94
C ASN A 188 -0.05 2.03 -2.04
N PRO A 189 -0.12 2.21 -0.71
CA PRO A 189 0.70 1.44 0.20
C PRO A 189 0.26 -0.03 0.24
N GLY A 190 1.24 -0.93 0.12
CA GLY A 190 1.12 -2.32 0.51
C GLY A 190 1.24 -2.50 2.03
N LYS A 191 1.83 -3.62 2.46
CA LYS A 191 2.04 -3.90 3.89
C LYS A 191 3.16 -3.03 4.47
N PHE A 192 2.94 -2.54 5.68
CA PHE A 192 3.89 -1.78 6.49
C PHE A 192 4.68 -2.71 7.41
N ILE A 193 5.98 -2.48 7.53
CA ILE A 193 6.80 -3.12 8.56
C ILE A 193 7.29 -2.07 9.55
N PRO A 194 6.75 -2.03 10.77
CA PRO A 194 7.29 -1.19 11.83
C PRO A 194 8.56 -1.85 12.40
N ILE A 195 9.70 -1.16 12.27
CA ILE A 195 10.96 -1.57 12.89
C ILE A 195 11.20 -0.63 14.06
N THR A 196 11.07 -1.15 15.28
CA THR A 196 11.39 -0.38 16.49
C THR A 196 12.88 -0.50 16.78
N ILE A 197 13.57 0.63 16.82
CA ILE A 197 14.99 0.69 17.16
C ILE A 197 15.14 1.32 18.54
N ASN A 198 15.80 0.59 19.43
CA ASN A 198 16.24 1.12 20.72
C ASN A 198 17.69 1.62 20.56
N ALA A 199 17.92 2.90 20.85
CA ALA A 199 19.22 3.56 20.70
C ALA A 199 20.20 3.20 21.82
#